data_AF-J9DC75-F1
#
_entry.id   AF-J9DC75-F1
#
_cell.length_a   1.000
_cell.length_b   1.000
_cell.length_c   1.000
_cell.angle_alpha   90.00
_cell.angle_beta   90.00
_cell.angle_gamma   90.00
#
_symmetry.space_group_name_H-M   'P 1'
#
loop_
_entity.id
_entity.type
_entity.pdbx_description
1 polymer ?
#
loop_
_entity_poly.entity_id
_entity_poly.type
_entity_poly.pdbx_seq_one_letter_code
_entity_poly.pdbx_strand_id
1 'polypeptide(L)'
;MYRILVFIQTLLKFSSHVKCSPADIQGIQSKISTLTRQIADCDGRLQSAMSQPCVSSKTEQDIKNLYDVVRNRRWGRDSTETSTMAKILNLEISRDEMNQTIRQIKTEKADLENKLLEEQANLQRLKK
;
A
#
# COMPACT_ATOMS: atom_id res chain seq x y z
N MET A 1 -52.48 -19.16 -29.94
CA MET A 1 -51.01 -19.37 -30.06
C MET A 1 -50.19 -18.11 -30.32
N TYR A 2 -50.73 -17.02 -30.87
CA TYR A 2 -49.93 -15.79 -31.16
C TYR A 2 -49.47 -14.98 -29.93
N ARG A 3 -50.19 -15.03 -28.80
CA ARG A 3 -49.84 -14.26 -27.60
C ARG A 3 -48.57 -14.72 -26.89
N ILE A 4 -48.24 -16.01 -26.97
CA ILE A 4 -47.04 -16.59 -26.34
C ILE A 4 -45.78 -16.21 -27.12
N LEU A 5 -45.86 -16.20 -28.45
CA LEU A 5 -44.76 -15.79 -29.34
C LEU A 5 -44.34 -14.34 -29.13
N VAL A 6 -45.32 -13.43 -28.98
CA VAL A 6 -45.05 -12.01 -28.70
C VAL A 6 -44.39 -11.83 -27.33
N PHE A 7 -44.84 -12.58 -26.31
CA PHE A 7 -44.30 -12.51 -24.96
C PHE A 7 -42.86 -13.04 -24.87
N ILE A 8 -42.55 -14.10 -25.61
CA ILE A 8 -41.18 -14.64 -25.71
C ILE A 8 -40.27 -13.66 -26.48
N GLN A 9 -40.78 -12.99 -27.52
CA GLN A 9 -40.02 -11.96 -28.24
C GLN A 9 -39.77 -10.70 -27.41
N THR A 10 -40.74 -10.25 -26.60
CA THR A 10 -40.52 -9.14 -25.68
C THR A 10 -39.57 -9.52 -24.55
N LEU A 11 -39.63 -10.74 -24.01
CA LEU A 11 -38.67 -11.24 -23.02
C LEU A 11 -37.25 -11.38 -23.59
N LEU A 12 -37.09 -11.88 -24.82
CA LEU A 12 -35.79 -11.95 -25.50
C LEU A 12 -35.21 -10.56 -25.76
N LYS A 13 -36.04 -9.58 -26.15
CA LYS A 13 -35.62 -8.19 -26.29
C LYS A 13 -35.24 -7.57 -24.94
N PHE A 14 -35.99 -7.84 -23.87
CA PHE A 14 -35.70 -7.34 -22.53
C PHE A 14 -34.42 -7.97 -21.95
N SER A 15 -34.21 -9.27 -22.17
CA SER A 15 -33.01 -9.98 -21.73
C SER A 15 -31.75 -9.50 -22.44
N SER A 16 -31.85 -8.97 -23.66
CA SER A 16 -30.73 -8.37 -24.40
C SER A 16 -30.45 -6.90 -24.01
N HIS A 17 -31.23 -6.32 -23.08
CA HIS A 17 -31.15 -4.92 -22.68
C HIS A 17 -30.90 -4.73 -21.18
N VAL A 18 -30.22 -5.69 -20.54
CA VAL A 18 -29.34 -5.33 -19.40
C VAL A 18 -28.10 -4.61 -19.95
N LYS A 19 -28.34 -3.49 -20.66
CA LYS A 19 -27.32 -2.52 -21.00
C LYS A 19 -26.97 -1.85 -19.69
N CYS A 20 -25.74 -2.00 -19.23
CA CYS A 20 -25.28 -1.29 -18.04
C CYS A 20 -25.62 0.19 -18.16
N SER A 21 -26.12 0.77 -17.06
CA SER A 21 -26.50 2.17 -17.06
C SER A 21 -25.24 3.01 -17.26
N PRO A 22 -25.29 4.13 -18.02
CA PRO A 22 -24.22 5.12 -18.04
C PRO A 22 -23.78 5.55 -16.63
N ALA A 23 -24.70 5.50 -15.65
CA ALA A 23 -24.40 5.75 -14.25
C ALA A 23 -23.45 4.70 -13.62
N ASP A 24 -23.55 3.43 -14.01
CA ASP A 24 -22.68 2.36 -13.51
C ASP A 24 -21.24 2.53 -14.01
N ILE A 25 -21.11 2.89 -15.29
CA ILE A 25 -19.82 3.19 -15.93
C ILE A 25 -19.16 4.40 -15.26
N GLN A 26 -19.93 5.48 -15.05
CA GLN A 26 -19.45 6.68 -14.38
C GLN A 26 -19.05 6.39 -12.92
N GLY A 27 -19.81 5.55 -12.23
CA GLY A 27 -19.50 5.09 -10.87
C GLY A 27 -18.15 4.36 -10.79
N ILE A 28 -17.91 3.41 -11.70
CA ILE A 28 -16.64 2.67 -11.76
C ILE A 28 -15.47 3.60 -12.11
N GLN A 29 -15.65 4.54 -13.05
CA GLN A 29 -14.63 5.54 -13.39
C GLN A 29 -14.26 6.43 -12.20
N SER A 30 -15.24 6.82 -11.39
CA SER A 30 -15.03 7.58 -10.16
C SER A 30 -14.22 6.79 -9.12
N LYS A 31 -14.54 5.49 -8.95
CA LYS A 31 -13.76 4.59 -8.08
C LYS A 31 -12.32 4.42 -8.55
N ILE A 32 -12.10 4.19 -9.85
CA ILE A 32 -10.76 4.10 -10.45
C ILE A 32 -9.95 5.37 -10.16
N SER A 33 -10.56 6.55 -10.33
CA SER A 33 -9.90 7.84 -10.05
C SER A 33 -9.54 7.99 -8.58
N THR A 34 -10.42 7.54 -7.68
CA THR A 34 -10.19 7.56 -6.23
C THR A 34 -9.05 6.62 -5.83
N LEU A 35 -9.06 5.38 -6.31
CA LEU A 35 -8.01 4.40 -6.06
C LEU A 35 -6.65 4.88 -6.59
N THR A 36 -6.62 5.46 -7.78
CA THR A 36 -5.40 6.05 -8.36
C THR A 36 -4.83 7.14 -7.46
N ARG A 37 -5.68 8.01 -6.90
CA ARG A 37 -5.25 9.05 -5.96
C ARG A 37 -4.70 8.46 -4.65
N GLN A 38 -5.33 7.41 -4.13
CA GLN A 38 -4.87 6.73 -2.91
C GLN A 38 -3.52 6.03 -3.12
N ILE A 39 -3.29 5.43 -4.29
CA ILE A 39 -1.99 4.85 -4.66
C ILE A 39 -0.92 5.94 -4.72
N ALA A 40 -1.23 7.09 -5.36
CA ALA A 40 -0.30 8.22 -5.41
C ALA A 40 0.03 8.78 -4.01
N ASP A 41 -0.94 8.79 -3.09
CA ASP A 41 -0.71 9.16 -1.69
C ASP A 41 0.21 8.14 -0.98
N CYS A 42 -0.01 6.84 -1.19
CA CYS A 42 0.89 5.80 -0.69
C CYS A 42 2.31 5.97 -1.24
N ASP A 43 2.46 6.33 -2.51
CA ASP A 43 3.75 6.63 -3.13
C ASP A 43 4.42 7.85 -2.50
N GLY A 44 3.66 8.92 -2.22
CA GLY A 44 4.17 10.08 -1.49
C GLY A 44 4.62 9.71 -0.07
N ARG A 45 3.85 8.89 0.64
CA ARG A 45 4.20 8.38 1.98
C ARG A 45 5.42 7.47 1.96
N LEU A 46 5.52 6.57 0.98
CA LEU A 46 6.70 5.72 0.76
C LEU A 46 7.92 6.56 0.44
N GLN A 47 7.79 7.52 -0.47
CA GLN A 47 8.88 8.41 -0.81
C GLN A 47 9.32 9.21 0.42
N SER A 48 8.40 9.73 1.23
CA SER A 48 8.75 10.43 2.48
C SER A 48 9.51 9.51 3.45
N ALA A 49 8.97 8.33 3.77
CA ALA A 49 9.59 7.35 4.66
C ALA A 49 10.94 6.83 4.12
N MET A 50 11.06 6.65 2.82
CA MET A 50 12.28 6.19 2.15
C MET A 50 13.25 7.32 1.82
N SER A 51 12.83 8.59 1.80
CA SER A 51 13.63 9.83 1.65
C SER A 51 14.30 10.27 2.96
N GLN A 52 14.04 9.52 4.03
CA GLN A 52 14.93 9.39 5.17
C GLN A 52 16.09 8.37 4.98
N PRO A 53 16.60 7.95 3.81
CA PRO A 53 17.59 6.88 3.72
C PRO A 53 18.97 7.38 4.16
N CYS A 54 19.21 8.70 4.15
CA CYS A 54 20.31 9.34 4.85
C CYS A 54 20.17 9.26 6.38
N VAL A 55 18.99 8.91 6.90
CA VAL A 55 18.77 8.52 8.29
C VAL A 55 18.86 6.99 8.42
N SER A 56 18.23 6.18 7.56
CA SER A 56 18.29 4.70 7.68
C SER A 56 19.72 4.14 7.58
N SER A 57 20.46 4.52 6.52
CA SER A 57 21.85 4.09 6.34
C SER A 57 22.76 4.65 7.43
N LYS A 58 22.46 5.85 7.93
CA LYS A 58 23.19 6.48 9.02
C LYS A 58 22.90 5.81 10.35
N THR A 59 21.65 5.46 10.63
CA THR A 59 21.22 4.70 11.81
C THR A 59 21.87 3.33 11.83
N GLU A 60 21.93 2.62 10.70
CA GLU A 60 22.66 1.34 10.61
C GLU A 60 24.16 1.50 10.83
N GLN A 61 24.75 2.55 10.27
CA GLN A 61 26.16 2.87 10.49
C GLN A 61 26.43 3.28 11.95
N ASP A 62 25.56 4.07 12.56
CA ASP A 62 25.65 4.52 13.94
C ASP A 62 25.51 3.34 14.91
N ILE A 63 24.54 2.45 14.68
CA ILE A 63 24.40 1.18 15.42
C ILE A 63 25.69 0.38 15.34
N LYS A 64 26.23 0.19 14.13
CA LYS A 64 27.47 -0.56 13.92
C LYS A 64 28.66 0.08 14.65
N ASN A 65 28.83 1.39 14.51
CA ASN A 65 29.89 2.14 15.18
C ASN A 65 29.78 2.02 16.71
N LEU A 66 28.57 2.10 17.27
CA LEU A 66 28.35 1.95 18.70
C LEU A 66 28.65 0.53 19.18
N TYR A 67 28.25 -0.50 18.42
CA TYR A 67 28.65 -1.89 18.72
C TYR A 67 30.16 -2.07 18.68
N ASP A 68 30.86 -1.46 17.74
CA ASP A 68 32.33 -1.50 17.68
C ASP A 68 32.98 -0.82 18.89
N VAL A 69 32.40 0.30 19.37
CA VAL A 69 32.84 0.96 20.61
C VAL A 69 32.62 0.05 21.82
N VAL A 70 31.47 -0.61 21.91
CA VAL A 70 31.17 -1.57 22.99
C VAL A 70 32.13 -2.76 22.94
N ARG A 71 32.40 -3.32 21.76
CA ARG A 71 33.25 -4.50 21.59
C ARG A 71 34.74 -4.24 21.86
N ASN A 72 35.24 -3.05 21.50
CA ASN A 72 36.67 -2.74 21.56
C ASN A 72 37.11 -2.07 22.88
N ARG A 73 36.18 -1.68 23.74
CA ARG A 73 36.51 -1.15 25.08
C ARG A 73 36.59 -2.27 26.10
N ARG A 74 37.64 -2.22 26.93
CA ARG A 74 37.67 -2.95 28.21
C ARG A 74 36.83 -2.17 29.22
N TRP A 75 35.54 -2.45 29.25
CA TRP A 75 34.64 -1.89 30.25
C TRP A 75 34.90 -2.58 31.60
N GLY A 76 35.18 -1.81 32.65
CA GLY A 76 34.60 -2.14 33.95
C GLY A 76 33.13 -1.74 33.92
N ARG A 77 32.25 -2.30 34.76
CA ARG A 77 30.83 -1.84 34.86
C ARG A 77 30.82 -0.33 35.09
N ASP A 78 30.66 0.44 34.02
CA ASP A 78 30.70 1.89 34.02
C ASP A 78 29.43 2.38 33.34
N SER A 79 28.86 3.44 33.90
CA SER A 79 27.67 4.16 33.44
C SER A 79 27.67 4.46 31.93
N THR A 80 28.86 4.61 31.36
CA THR A 80 29.12 4.87 29.95
C THR A 80 28.77 3.67 29.04
N GLU A 81 28.99 2.43 29.49
CA GLU A 81 28.61 1.20 28.76
C GLU A 81 27.09 1.09 28.67
N THR A 82 26.42 1.24 29.82
CA THR A 82 24.95 1.23 29.92
C THR A 82 24.33 2.32 29.04
N SER A 83 24.90 3.53 29.02
CA SER A 83 24.43 4.62 28.16
C SER A 83 24.60 4.29 26.66
N THR A 84 25.70 3.65 26.29
CA THR A 84 25.98 3.26 24.90
C THR A 84 25.04 2.16 24.44
N MET A 85 24.82 1.14 25.26
CA MET A 85 23.85 0.07 24.99
C MET A 85 22.41 0.59 24.89
N ALA A 86 22.03 1.55 25.74
CA ALA A 86 20.71 2.19 25.65
C ALA A 86 20.53 2.96 24.34
N LYS A 87 21.58 3.63 23.84
CA LYS A 87 21.56 4.32 22.54
C LYS A 87 21.41 3.34 21.38
N ILE A 88 22.13 2.21 21.42
CA ILE A 88 21.99 1.14 20.43
C ILE A 88 20.55 0.66 20.39
N LEU A 89 19.98 0.31 21.54
CA LEU A 89 18.60 -0.19 21.63
C LEU A 89 17.58 0.82 21.06
N ASN A 90 17.72 2.10 21.39
CA ASN A 90 16.82 3.14 20.86
C ASN A 90 16.92 3.27 19.34
N LEU A 91 18.12 3.18 18.77
CA LEU A 91 18.33 3.24 17.33
C LEU A 91 17.77 2.00 16.63
N GLU A 92 17.92 0.81 17.22
CA GLU A 92 17.35 -0.44 16.71
C GLU A 92 15.82 -0.40 16.71
N ILE A 93 15.20 0.08 17.80
CA ILE A 93 13.75 0.27 17.89
C ILE A 93 13.27 1.23 16.78
N SER A 94 13.91 2.39 16.66
CA SER A 94 13.52 3.38 15.66
C SER A 94 13.65 2.86 14.21
N ARG A 95 14.71 2.09 13.93
CA ARG A 95 14.90 1.42 12.63
C ARG A 95 13.77 0.42 12.37
N ASP A 96 13.42 -0.40 13.36
CA ASP A 96 12.44 -1.46 13.21
C ASP A 96 11.02 -0.88 13.04
N GLU A 97 10.67 0.17 13.77
CA GLU A 97 9.43 0.93 13.61
C GLU A 97 9.31 1.52 12.20
N MET A 98 10.36 2.18 11.71
CA MET A 98 10.38 2.73 10.34
C MET A 98 10.22 1.64 9.29
N ASN A 99 10.93 0.52 9.44
CA ASN A 99 10.80 -0.64 8.55
C ASN A 99 9.40 -1.23 8.57
N GLN A 100 8.76 -1.27 9.74
CA GLN A 100 7.37 -1.70 9.87
C GLN A 100 6.41 -0.76 9.13
N THR A 101 6.57 0.56 9.29
CA THR A 101 5.77 1.54 8.55
C THR A 101 5.92 1.37 7.04
N ILE A 102 7.15 1.21 6.53
CA ILE A 102 7.39 0.98 5.10
C ILE A 102 6.68 -0.29 4.62
N ARG A 103 6.75 -1.39 5.39
CA ARG A 103 6.05 -2.64 5.06
C ARG A 103 4.54 -2.45 5.01
N GLN A 104 3.97 -1.76 6.00
CA GLN A 104 2.53 -1.47 6.04
C GLN A 104 2.07 -0.68 4.83
N ILE A 105 2.78 0.39 4.45
CA ILE A 105 2.41 1.21 3.29
C ILE A 105 2.55 0.40 1.99
N LYS A 106 3.56 -0.48 1.88
CA LYS A 106 3.69 -1.36 0.71
C LYS A 106 2.51 -2.33 0.58
N THR A 107 2.07 -2.93 1.68
CA THR A 107 0.89 -3.81 1.68
C THR A 107 -0.37 -3.03 1.31
N GLU A 108 -0.58 -1.87 1.91
CA GLU A 108 -1.71 -0.98 1.61
C GLU A 108 -1.74 -0.62 0.11
N LYS A 109 -0.58 -0.24 -0.45
CA LYS A 109 -0.45 0.05 -1.88
C LYS A 109 -0.81 -1.16 -2.76
N ALA A 110 -0.28 -2.35 -2.45
CA ALA A 110 -0.56 -3.56 -3.22
C ALA A 110 -2.06 -3.92 -3.21
N ASP A 111 -2.73 -3.76 -2.07
CA ASP A 111 -4.17 -3.97 -1.97
C ASP A 111 -4.97 -2.97 -2.81
N LEU A 112 -4.55 -1.70 -2.85
CA LEU A 112 -5.16 -0.68 -3.69
C LEU A 112 -4.93 -0.95 -5.18
N GLU A 113 -3.74 -1.42 -5.58
CA GLU A 113 -3.42 -1.82 -6.95
C GLU A 113 -4.28 -3.02 -7.40
N ASN A 114 -4.48 -4.00 -6.53
CA ASN A 114 -5.37 -5.14 -6.82
C ASN A 114 -6.82 -4.67 -7.03
N LYS A 115 -7.34 -3.80 -6.15
CA LYS A 115 -8.69 -3.21 -6.31
C LYS A 115 -8.80 -2.40 -7.59
N LEU A 116 -7.75 -1.66 -7.97
CA LEU A 116 -7.72 -0.90 -9.21
C LEU A 116 -7.82 -1.82 -10.43
N LEU A 117 -7.08 -2.93 -10.43
CA LEU A 117 -7.13 -3.94 -11.50
C LEU A 117 -8.53 -4.57 -11.62
N GLU A 118 -9.17 -4.89 -10.49
CA GLU A 118 -10.55 -5.41 -10.47
C GLU A 118 -11.55 -4.42 -11.08
N GLU A 119 -11.52 -3.15 -10.66
CA GLU A 119 -12.43 -2.12 -11.18
C GLU A 119 -12.14 -1.80 -12.67
N GLN A 120 -10.88 -1.86 -13.11
CA GLN A 120 -10.53 -1.76 -14.53
C GLN A 120 -11.06 -2.95 -15.35
N ALA A 121 -10.96 -4.18 -14.83
CA ALA A 121 -11.52 -5.36 -15.48
C ALA A 121 -13.05 -5.29 -15.56
N ASN A 122 -13.71 -4.79 -14.52
CA ASN A 122 -15.15 -4.53 -14.51
C ASN A 122 -15.53 -3.52 -15.59
N LEU A 123 -14.81 -2.40 -15.69
CA LEU A 123 -15.06 -1.39 -16.73
C LEU A 123 -14.89 -1.97 -18.14
N GLN A 124 -13.89 -2.82 -18.36
CA GLN A 124 -13.68 -3.48 -19.66
C GLN A 124 -14.81 -4.45 -20.00
N ARG A 125 -15.33 -5.20 -19.03
CA ARG A 125 -16.47 -6.11 -19.23
C ARG A 125 -17.74 -5.33 -19.62
N LEU A 126 -17.96 -4.16 -19.04
CA LEU A 126 -19.13 -3.33 -19.34
C LEU A 126 -19.06 -2.59 -20.68
N LYS A 127 -17.86 -2.48 -21.27
CA LYS A 127 -17.64 -1.85 -22.58
C LYS A 127 -17.69 -2.85 -23.75
N LYS A 128 -17.76 -4.16 -23.47
CA LYS A 128 -17.93 -5.23 -24.46
C LYS A 128 -19.41 -5.54 -24.65
#